data_AF-A0AAE3YTZ2-F1
#
_entry.id   AF-A0AAE3YTZ2-F1
#
_cell.length_a   1.000
_cell.length_b   1.000
_cell.length_c   1.000
_cell.angle_alpha   90.00
_cell.angle_beta   90.00
_cell.angle_gamma   90.00
#
_symmetry.space_group_name_H-M   'P 1'
#
loop_
_entity.id
_entity.type
_entity.pdbx_description
1 polymer ?
#
loop_
_entity_poly.entity_id
_entity_poly.type
_entity_poly.pdbx_seq_one_letter_code
_entity_poly.pdbx_strand_id
1 'polypeptide(L)'
;METEDKRKLRTAFMNWLFEVTGGSESEGMHAAGFKVPDGWTGAQPNENDVWDALKFLEGERLIRAHWPLGGLPTVMLTHRGIREMEKAIEEPKKRTEHFVPLINIMHVGTIVGSQISQGSPGAHQSGTFNVNQRESAESFVAAVRKILDENEVDPTVKRRTERDLTMMNDELAEAEPRWRILRTMAESVSDALVKAVGTSVAGELLSSWPI
;
A
#
# COMPACT_ATOMS: atom_id res chain seq x y z
N MET A 1 24.01 12.33 6.02
CA MET A 1 23.97 10.95 5.48
C MET A 1 25.15 10.66 4.58
N GLU A 2 25.65 9.42 4.61
CA GLU A 2 26.64 8.88 3.67
C GLU A 2 26.09 8.79 2.24
N THR A 3 26.97 8.74 1.24
CA THR A 3 26.60 8.76 -0.19
C THR A 3 25.69 7.59 -0.58
N GLU A 4 25.91 6.41 0.02
CA GLU A 4 25.12 5.21 -0.21
C GLU A 4 23.71 5.33 0.37
N ASP A 5 23.58 5.84 1.61
CA ASP A 5 22.28 6.07 2.25
C ASP A 5 21.46 7.11 1.49
N LYS A 6 22.10 8.16 0.97
CA LYS A 6 21.43 9.13 0.09
C LYS A 6 20.89 8.46 -1.18
N ARG A 7 21.59 7.47 -1.73
CA ARG A 7 21.13 6.71 -2.89
C ARG A 7 19.98 5.76 -2.55
N LYS A 8 20.04 5.08 -1.40
CA LYS A 8 18.91 4.30 -0.88
C LYS A 8 17.67 5.17 -0.70
N LEU A 9 17.83 6.39 -0.18
CA LEU A 9 16.71 7.30 0.08
C LEU A 9 16.03 7.73 -1.22
N ARG A 10 16.84 8.15 -2.21
CA ARG A 10 16.33 8.47 -3.55
C ARG A 10 15.58 7.30 -4.20
N THR A 11 16.10 6.10 -4.04
CA THR A 11 15.48 4.89 -4.59
C THR A 11 14.17 4.59 -3.86
N ALA A 12 14.14 4.65 -2.54
CA ALA A 12 12.93 4.44 -1.74
C ALA A 12 11.85 5.48 -2.07
N PHE A 13 12.24 6.75 -2.22
CA PHE A 13 11.33 7.81 -2.61
C PHE A 13 10.73 7.59 -4.00
N MET A 14 11.56 7.24 -4.98
CA MET A 14 11.10 6.96 -6.35
C MET A 14 10.20 5.73 -6.42
N ASN A 15 10.52 4.67 -5.66
CA ASN A 15 9.67 3.50 -5.56
C ASN A 15 8.30 3.83 -4.96
N TRP A 16 8.30 4.54 -3.83
CA TRP A 16 7.06 5.02 -3.20
C TRP A 16 6.24 5.86 -4.18
N LEU A 17 6.85 6.86 -4.83
CA LEU A 17 6.15 7.74 -5.78
C LEU A 17 5.58 6.95 -6.97
N PHE A 18 6.32 5.95 -7.47
CA PHE A 18 5.88 5.08 -8.55
C PHE A 18 4.68 4.21 -8.14
N GLU A 19 4.71 3.63 -6.95
CA GLU A 19 3.62 2.80 -6.43
C GLU A 19 2.33 3.62 -6.21
N VAL A 20 2.43 4.78 -5.57
CA VAL A 20 1.24 5.61 -5.25
C VAL A 20 0.63 6.28 -6.49
N THR A 21 1.41 6.53 -7.54
CA THR A 21 0.92 7.13 -8.79
C THR A 21 0.58 6.09 -9.87
N GLY A 22 0.87 4.81 -9.61
CA GLY A 22 0.76 3.75 -10.62
C GLY A 22 1.65 3.98 -11.84
N GLY A 23 2.78 4.71 -11.68
CA GLY A 23 3.67 5.07 -12.78
C GLY A 23 3.10 6.11 -13.74
N SER A 24 2.16 6.96 -13.30
CA SER A 24 1.57 8.01 -14.13
C SER A 24 2.34 9.34 -14.09
N GLU A 25 2.50 10.00 -15.24
CA GLU A 25 3.06 11.37 -15.34
C GLU A 25 2.04 12.46 -15.00
N SER A 26 0.74 12.15 -14.98
CA SER A 26 -0.34 13.11 -14.70
C SER A 26 -0.67 13.23 -13.23
N GLU A 27 -0.26 12.26 -12.42
CA GLU A 27 -0.56 12.20 -10.99
C GLU A 27 0.60 12.77 -10.18
N GLY A 28 0.27 13.67 -9.25
CA GLY A 28 1.25 14.32 -8.38
C GLY A 28 0.94 14.09 -6.92
N MET A 29 1.95 13.73 -6.13
CA MET A 29 1.80 13.47 -4.70
C MET A 29 2.58 14.49 -3.87
N HIS A 30 2.02 14.86 -2.72
CA HIS A 30 2.73 15.72 -1.77
C HIS A 30 3.85 14.94 -1.10
N ALA A 31 5.09 15.41 -1.19
CA ALA A 31 6.25 14.67 -0.69
C ALA A 31 6.25 14.50 0.85
N ALA A 32 5.49 15.30 1.59
CA ALA A 32 5.25 15.06 3.03
C ALA A 32 4.49 13.74 3.31
N GLY A 33 3.85 13.13 2.31
CA GLY A 33 3.25 11.81 2.42
C GLY A 33 4.27 10.66 2.36
N PHE A 34 5.52 10.93 1.99
CA PHE A 34 6.57 9.92 1.95
C PHE A 34 6.91 9.46 3.37
N LYS A 35 6.88 8.14 3.55
CA LYS A 35 7.39 7.47 4.75
C LYS A 35 8.48 6.50 4.31
N VAL A 36 9.54 6.42 5.12
CA VAL A 36 10.55 5.39 4.88
C VAL A 36 9.89 4.01 4.97
N PRO A 37 10.24 3.08 4.06
CA PRO A 37 9.72 1.72 4.10
C PRO A 37 10.05 1.02 5.42
N ASP A 38 9.20 0.07 5.81
CA ASP A 38 9.49 -0.87 6.88
C ASP A 38 10.81 -1.61 6.57
N GLY A 39 11.64 -1.83 7.59
CA GLY A 39 12.95 -2.47 7.41
C GLY A 39 14.06 -1.57 6.85
N TRP A 40 13.90 -0.24 6.84
CA TRP A 40 14.96 0.71 6.48
C TRP A 40 16.25 0.48 7.31
N THR A 41 17.35 0.16 6.61
CA THR A 41 18.66 -0.16 7.22
C THR A 41 19.65 1.01 7.25
N GLY A 42 19.21 2.24 6.98
CA GLY A 42 20.04 3.44 7.00
C GLY A 42 19.73 4.38 8.18
N ALA A 43 20.45 5.50 8.27
CA ALA A 43 20.07 6.58 9.16
C ALA A 43 18.65 7.08 8.82
N GLN A 44 17.83 7.34 9.84
CA GLN A 44 16.47 7.82 9.61
C GLN A 44 16.53 9.24 9.02
N PRO A 45 16.00 9.45 7.79
CA PRO A 45 16.12 10.73 7.11
C PRO A 45 15.25 11.77 7.81
N ASN A 46 15.79 12.98 7.96
CA ASN A 46 15.00 14.15 8.34
C ASN A 46 14.41 14.84 7.09
N GLU A 47 13.62 15.90 7.30
CA GLU A 47 13.01 16.65 6.20
C GLU A 47 14.03 17.25 5.22
N ASN A 48 15.19 17.69 5.71
CA ASN A 48 16.27 18.22 4.85
C ASN A 48 16.91 17.11 4.01
N ASP A 49 17.03 15.88 4.52
CA ASP A 49 17.54 14.75 3.73
C ASP A 49 16.58 14.40 2.58
N VAL A 50 15.26 14.48 2.83
CA VAL A 50 14.24 14.30 1.78
C VAL A 50 14.28 15.46 0.79
N TRP A 51 14.44 16.70 1.28
CA TRP A 51 14.60 17.88 0.44
C TRP A 51 15.79 17.75 -0.53
N ASP A 52 16.95 17.33 -0.02
CA ASP A 52 18.16 17.10 -0.81
C ASP A 52 17.96 15.99 -1.84
N ALA A 53 17.29 14.90 -1.45
CA ALA A 53 16.96 13.81 -2.36
C ALA A 53 16.08 14.28 -3.51
N LEU A 54 15.07 15.10 -3.23
CA LEU A 54 14.16 15.68 -4.22
C LEU A 54 14.89 16.61 -5.19
N LYS A 55 15.76 17.49 -4.68
CA LYS A 55 16.58 18.37 -5.52
C LYS A 55 17.49 17.59 -6.46
N PHE A 56 18.05 16.49 -5.99
CA PHE A 56 18.84 15.60 -6.84
C PHE A 56 17.98 14.94 -7.93
N LEU A 57 16.85 14.35 -7.57
CA LEU A 57 15.97 13.66 -8.51
C LEU A 57 15.40 14.62 -9.57
N GLU A 58 15.10 15.86 -9.18
CA GLU A 58 14.70 16.95 -10.07
C GLU A 58 15.85 17.35 -11.00
N GLY A 59 17.08 17.48 -10.48
CA GLY A 59 18.29 17.75 -11.27
C GLY A 59 18.57 16.67 -12.32
N GLU A 60 18.34 15.40 -11.97
CA GLU A 60 18.42 14.26 -12.89
C GLU A 60 17.18 14.12 -13.81
N ARG A 61 16.21 15.04 -13.71
CA ARG A 61 14.98 15.03 -14.50
C ARG A 61 14.20 13.71 -14.39
N LEU A 62 14.26 13.06 -13.23
CA LEU A 62 13.47 11.87 -12.93
C LEU A 62 12.10 12.26 -12.40
N ILE A 63 12.02 13.39 -11.70
CA ILE A 63 10.77 13.99 -11.21
C ILE A 63 10.62 15.43 -11.67
N ARG A 64 9.40 15.96 -11.55
CA ARG A 64 9.09 17.39 -11.53
C ARG A 64 8.58 17.75 -10.15
N ALA A 65 9.15 18.77 -9.52
CA ALA A 65 8.73 19.23 -8.21
C ALA A 65 8.14 20.64 -8.30
N HIS A 66 6.95 20.82 -7.72
CA HIS A 66 6.33 22.12 -7.55
C HIS A 66 6.56 22.61 -6.12
N TRP A 67 7.59 23.45 -5.95
CA TRP A 67 8.06 23.91 -4.66
C TRP A 67 7.19 25.03 -4.09
N PRO A 68 6.53 24.83 -2.93
CA PRO A 68 5.86 25.92 -2.22
C PRO A 68 6.88 26.87 -1.57
N LEU A 69 6.38 28.01 -1.09
CA LEU A 69 7.17 29.01 -0.34
C LEU A 69 7.69 28.50 1.03
N GLY A 70 7.36 27.27 1.42
CA GLY A 70 7.89 26.56 2.58
C GLY A 70 7.38 25.12 2.64
N GLY A 71 8.21 24.21 3.15
CA GLY A 71 7.90 22.77 3.26
C GLY A 71 8.09 21.99 1.95
N LEU A 72 7.89 20.67 2.04
CA LEU A 72 8.11 19.74 0.92
C LEU A 72 7.17 19.98 -0.27
N PRO A 73 7.62 19.71 -1.51
CA PRO A 73 6.87 20.00 -2.73
C PRO A 73 5.82 18.95 -3.07
N THR A 74 4.91 19.29 -3.98
CA THR A 74 4.20 18.29 -4.76
C THR A 74 5.11 17.78 -5.87
N VAL A 75 5.21 16.46 -6.00
CA VAL A 75 6.12 15.79 -6.94
C VAL A 75 5.35 14.95 -7.94
N MET A 76 5.80 14.97 -9.19
CA MET A 76 5.27 14.16 -10.29
C MET A 76 6.41 13.40 -10.93
N LEU A 77 6.12 12.19 -11.43
CA LEU A 77 7.07 11.46 -12.24
C LEU A 77 7.23 12.10 -13.62
N THR A 78 8.41 11.92 -14.19
CA THR A 78 8.63 12.16 -15.62
C THR A 78 8.66 10.84 -16.36
N HIS A 79 8.50 10.88 -17.69
CA HIS A 79 8.74 9.71 -18.55
C HIS A 79 10.09 9.04 -18.27
N ARG A 80 11.15 9.83 -18.05
CA ARG A 80 12.49 9.30 -17.74
C ARG A 80 12.50 8.58 -16.40
N GLY A 81 11.89 9.16 -15.37
CA GLY A 81 11.75 8.56 -14.05
C GLY A 81 10.98 7.23 -14.07
N ILE A 82 9.88 7.19 -14.82
CA ILE A 82 9.08 5.97 -15.04
C ILE A 82 9.92 4.89 -15.69
N ARG A 83 10.58 5.20 -16.82
CA ARG A 83 11.44 4.24 -17.53
C ARG A 83 12.56 3.67 -16.67
N GLU A 84 13.17 4.50 -15.83
CA GLU A 84 14.23 4.02 -14.94
C GLU A 84 13.68 3.14 -13.82
N MET A 85 12.49 3.44 -13.30
CA MET A 85 11.81 2.60 -12.32
C MET A 85 11.34 1.27 -12.91
N GLU A 86 10.74 1.27 -14.12
CA GLU A 86 10.38 0.04 -14.84
C GLU A 86 11.61 -0.86 -15.00
N LYS A 87 12.75 -0.30 -15.41
CA LYS A 87 14.01 -1.04 -15.53
C LYS A 87 14.50 -1.57 -14.19
N ALA A 88 14.38 -0.78 -13.12
CA ALA A 88 14.75 -1.22 -11.77
C ALA A 88 13.85 -2.36 -11.28
N ILE A 89 12.55 -2.35 -11.65
CA ILE A 89 11.57 -3.39 -11.32
C ILE A 89 11.79 -4.66 -12.15
N GLU A 90 12.14 -4.54 -13.43
CA GLU A 90 12.49 -5.67 -14.30
C GLU A 90 13.77 -6.38 -13.83
N GLU A 91 14.75 -5.63 -13.32
CA GLU A 91 16.02 -6.14 -12.83
C GLU A 91 16.28 -5.81 -11.34
N PRO A 92 15.44 -6.30 -10.39
CA PRO A 92 15.42 -5.81 -9.00
C PRO A 92 16.69 -6.16 -8.20
N LYS A 93 17.49 -7.11 -8.70
CA LYS A 93 18.77 -7.52 -8.12
C LYS A 93 19.95 -6.68 -8.63
N LYS A 94 19.75 -5.86 -9.66
CA LYS A 94 20.79 -5.03 -10.25
C LYS A 94 20.55 -3.56 -9.90
N ARG A 95 21.65 -2.81 -9.84
CA ARG A 95 21.59 -1.35 -9.75
C ARG A 95 21.22 -0.76 -11.11
N THR A 96 20.46 0.33 -11.13
CA THR A 96 20.35 1.18 -12.32
C THR A 96 21.44 2.26 -12.29
N GLU A 97 21.30 3.27 -13.15
CA GLU A 97 22.18 4.44 -13.16
C GLU A 97 22.09 5.20 -11.82
N HIS A 98 20.87 5.42 -11.31
CA HIS A 98 20.62 6.22 -10.12
C HIS A 98 20.17 5.42 -8.90
N PHE A 99 19.69 4.18 -9.08
CA PHE A 99 19.07 3.39 -8.02
C PHE A 99 19.92 2.21 -7.56
N VAL A 100 19.84 1.92 -6.25
CA VAL A 100 20.34 0.65 -5.70
C VAL A 100 19.38 -0.50 -6.06
N PRO A 101 19.81 -1.77 -5.97
CA PRO A 101 18.91 -2.91 -6.16
C PRO A 101 17.67 -2.80 -5.26
N LEU A 102 16.48 -2.94 -5.85
CA LEU A 102 15.21 -2.81 -5.14
C LEU A 102 15.01 -3.91 -4.08
N ILE A 103 15.68 -5.05 -4.22
CA ILE A 103 15.70 -6.10 -3.18
C ILE A 103 16.24 -5.62 -1.82
N ASN A 104 17.06 -4.57 -1.80
CA ASN A 104 17.62 -4.03 -0.55
C ASN A 104 16.67 -3.06 0.15
N ILE A 105 15.59 -2.65 -0.52
CA ILE A 105 14.58 -1.71 -0.03
C ILE A 105 13.24 -2.44 0.20
N MET A 106 13.00 -3.53 -0.53
CA MET A 106 11.88 -4.45 -0.28
C MET A 106 12.17 -5.38 0.91
N HIS A 107 11.94 -4.89 2.13
CA HIS A 107 11.68 -5.76 3.26
C HIS A 107 10.35 -5.41 3.93
N VAL A 108 9.31 -6.13 3.50
CA VAL A 108 8.05 -6.41 4.22
C VAL A 108 7.13 -5.21 4.51
N GLY A 109 6.24 -4.95 3.54
CA GLY A 109 4.96 -4.28 3.72
C GLY A 109 4.03 -4.69 2.57
N THR A 110 3.25 -5.75 2.80
CA THR A 110 2.07 -6.20 2.04
C THR A 110 2.01 -5.82 0.55
N ILE A 111 2.49 -6.71 -0.33
CA ILE A 111 2.09 -6.70 -1.75
C ILE A 111 0.67 -7.27 -1.83
N VAL A 112 -0.29 -6.37 -1.94
CA VAL A 112 -1.70 -6.68 -2.15
C VAL A 112 -1.93 -6.82 -3.64
N GLY A 113 -2.37 -7.99 -4.09
CA GLY A 113 -2.92 -8.17 -5.43
C GLY A 113 -1.94 -8.48 -6.58
N SER A 114 -0.64 -8.66 -6.34
CA SER A 114 0.27 -9.06 -7.42
C SER A 114 0.31 -10.58 -7.60
N GLN A 115 -0.40 -11.09 -8.61
CA GLN A 115 -0.17 -12.43 -9.16
C GLN A 115 1.16 -12.45 -9.94
N ILE A 116 2.30 -12.32 -9.27
CA ILE A 116 3.58 -12.74 -9.85
C ILE A 116 3.71 -14.24 -9.61
N SER A 117 3.10 -15.00 -10.53
CA SER A 117 3.41 -16.41 -10.68
C SER A 117 4.79 -16.52 -11.33
N GLN A 118 5.84 -16.69 -10.52
CA GLN A 118 7.11 -17.19 -11.03
C GLN A 118 6.91 -18.64 -11.41
N GLY A 119 6.57 -18.86 -12.69
CA GLY A 119 6.43 -20.17 -13.29
C GLY A 119 7.76 -20.92 -13.25
N SER A 120 7.86 -21.89 -12.35
CA SER A 120 8.63 -23.11 -12.58
C SER A 120 7.63 -24.19 -13.01
N PRO A 121 7.86 -24.96 -14.08
CA PRO A 121 6.93 -26.02 -14.46
C PRO A 121 6.86 -27.05 -13.32
N GLY A 122 5.74 -27.09 -12.60
CA GLY A 122 5.48 -28.04 -11.51
C GLY A 122 5.52 -27.47 -10.08
N ALA A 123 5.65 -26.16 -9.87
CA ALA A 123 5.60 -25.59 -8.52
C ALA A 123 4.16 -25.53 -7.99
N HIS A 124 3.73 -26.56 -7.27
CA HIS A 124 2.66 -26.42 -6.29
C HIS A 124 3.24 -25.74 -5.05
N GLN A 125 2.85 -24.50 -4.79
CA GLN A 125 3.15 -23.83 -3.53
C GLN A 125 1.86 -23.62 -2.76
N SER A 126 1.62 -24.46 -1.76
CA SER A 126 0.68 -24.17 -0.68
C SER A 126 1.38 -23.23 0.30
N GLY A 127 1.06 -21.94 0.23
CA GLY A 127 1.55 -20.97 1.22
C GLY A 127 0.56 -20.83 2.35
N THR A 128 0.91 -21.30 3.54
CA THR A 128 0.20 -20.97 4.78
C THR A 128 0.69 -19.59 5.22
N PHE A 129 -0.06 -18.54 4.86
CA PHE A 129 0.20 -17.18 5.30
C PHE A 129 -0.32 -17.03 6.73
N ASN A 130 0.58 -16.94 7.70
CA ASN A 130 0.26 -16.71 9.09
C ASN A 130 0.69 -15.29 9.52
N VAL A 131 0.37 -14.28 8.68
CA VAL A 131 -0.06 -12.99 9.26
C VAL A 131 -1.35 -13.33 9.97
N ASN A 132 -1.66 -12.75 11.13
CA ASN A 132 -2.80 -13.17 11.96
C ASN A 132 -4.14 -12.80 11.26
N GLN A 133 -4.43 -13.44 10.12
CA GLN A 133 -5.54 -13.18 9.21
C GLN A 133 -6.86 -13.32 9.93
N ARG A 134 -6.90 -14.21 10.92
CA ARG A 134 -8.01 -14.37 11.85
C ARG A 134 -8.19 -13.11 12.70
N GLU A 135 -7.15 -12.61 13.36
CA GLU A 135 -7.20 -11.38 14.16
C GLU A 135 -7.59 -10.15 13.31
N SER A 136 -7.07 -10.03 12.08
CA SER A 136 -7.50 -8.97 11.15
C SER A 136 -8.97 -9.09 10.76
N ALA A 137 -9.46 -10.31 10.57
CA ALA A 137 -10.85 -10.54 10.16
C ALA A 137 -11.82 -10.29 11.30
N GLU A 138 -11.44 -10.71 12.50
CA GLU A 138 -12.15 -10.42 13.75
C GLU A 138 -12.21 -8.89 13.98
N SER A 139 -11.09 -8.19 13.76
CA SER A 139 -11.02 -6.73 13.87
C SER A 139 -11.93 -6.03 12.86
N PHE A 140 -11.96 -6.50 11.61
CA PHE A 140 -12.88 -5.99 10.59
C PHE A 140 -14.34 -6.19 10.98
N VAL A 141 -14.72 -7.40 11.42
CA VAL A 141 -16.09 -7.69 11.85
C VAL A 141 -16.50 -6.81 13.03
N ALA A 142 -15.60 -6.58 13.98
CA ALA A 142 -15.84 -5.70 15.12
C ALA A 142 -16.02 -4.24 14.68
N ALA A 143 -15.17 -3.72 13.78
CA ALA A 143 -15.28 -2.36 13.25
C ALA A 143 -16.60 -2.15 12.51
N VAL A 144 -17.01 -3.10 11.66
CA VAL A 144 -18.29 -3.02 10.95
C VAL A 144 -19.47 -2.99 11.92
N ARG A 145 -19.47 -3.84 12.96
CA ARG A 145 -20.54 -3.84 13.96
C ARG A 145 -20.64 -2.50 14.68
N LYS A 146 -19.50 -1.94 15.08
CA LYS A 146 -19.44 -0.61 15.70
C LYS A 146 -20.05 0.45 14.78
N ILE A 147 -19.71 0.45 13.49
CA ILE A 147 -20.30 1.37 12.50
C ILE A 147 -21.82 1.20 12.40
N LEU A 148 -22.33 -0.04 12.36
CA LEU A 148 -23.76 -0.33 12.30
C LEU A 148 -24.54 0.12 13.55
N ASP A 149 -23.86 0.19 14.70
CA ASP A 149 -24.46 0.62 15.98
C ASP A 149 -24.37 2.14 16.19
N GLU A 150 -23.30 2.77 15.70
CA GLU A 150 -23.06 4.21 15.85
C GLU A 150 -23.74 5.05 14.74
N ASN A 151 -24.12 4.46 13.61
CA ASN A 151 -24.70 5.16 12.48
C ASN A 151 -26.13 4.72 12.18
N GLU A 152 -26.95 5.66 11.74
CA GLU A 152 -28.31 5.39 11.28
C GLU A 152 -28.25 4.81 9.85
N VAL A 153 -28.10 3.49 9.76
CA VAL A 153 -28.06 2.75 8.50
C VAL A 153 -29.46 2.28 8.12
N ASP A 154 -29.78 2.30 6.83
CA ASP A 154 -31.02 1.74 6.32
C ASP A 154 -31.29 0.32 6.90
N PRO A 155 -32.49 0.04 7.45
CA PRO A 155 -32.79 -1.24 8.11
C PRO A 155 -32.61 -2.47 7.22
N THR A 156 -32.79 -2.33 5.91
CA THR A 156 -32.59 -3.41 4.94
C THR A 156 -31.11 -3.69 4.73
N VAL A 157 -30.30 -2.63 4.64
CA VAL A 157 -28.83 -2.73 4.56
C VAL A 157 -28.27 -3.29 5.87
N LYS A 158 -28.67 -2.76 7.02
CA LYS A 158 -28.24 -3.24 8.34
C LYS A 158 -28.49 -4.74 8.51
N ARG A 159 -29.72 -5.20 8.25
CA ARG A 159 -30.07 -6.63 8.36
C ARG A 159 -29.26 -7.51 7.40
N ARG A 160 -29.01 -7.05 6.18
CA ARG A 160 -28.19 -7.79 5.20
C ARG A 160 -26.74 -7.87 5.67
N THR A 161 -26.16 -6.75 6.11
CA THR A 161 -24.80 -6.68 6.61
C THR A 161 -24.62 -7.54 7.85
N GLU A 162 -25.53 -7.51 8.82
CA GLU A 162 -25.49 -8.37 10.01
C GLU A 162 -25.49 -9.86 9.68
N ARG A 163 -26.28 -10.27 8.69
CA ARG A 163 -26.30 -11.64 8.19
C ARG A 163 -24.95 -12.02 7.58
N ASP A 164 -24.39 -11.15 6.76
CA ASP A 164 -23.11 -11.39 6.09
C ASP A 164 -21.95 -11.41 7.12
N LEU A 165 -21.99 -10.58 8.17
CA LEU A 165 -21.04 -10.63 9.31
C LEU A 165 -21.17 -11.91 10.14
N THR A 166 -22.39 -12.44 10.28
CA THR A 166 -22.61 -13.71 10.99
C THR A 166 -21.94 -14.85 10.23
N MET A 167 -22.16 -14.91 8.92
CA MET A 167 -21.50 -15.91 8.06
C MET A 167 -19.97 -15.77 8.08
N MET A 168 -19.44 -14.54 8.14
CA MET A 168 -18.00 -14.33 8.29
C MET A 168 -17.48 -14.85 9.63
N ASN A 169 -18.20 -14.65 10.75
CA ASN A 169 -17.82 -15.21 12.04
C ASN A 169 -17.88 -16.74 12.05
N ASP A 170 -18.91 -17.34 11.43
CA ASP A 170 -19.03 -18.79 11.33
C ASP A 170 -17.84 -19.37 10.56
N GLU A 171 -17.47 -18.74 9.44
CA GLU A 171 -16.30 -19.15 8.64
C GLU A 171 -14.97 -18.92 9.39
N LEU A 172 -14.88 -17.89 10.24
CA LEU A 172 -13.71 -17.64 11.08
C LEU A 172 -13.58 -18.62 12.25
N ALA A 173 -14.67 -19.24 12.69
CA ALA A 173 -14.67 -20.26 13.74
C ALA A 173 -14.14 -21.63 13.25
N GLU A 174 -14.12 -21.85 11.93
CA GLU A 174 -13.61 -23.08 11.33
C GLU A 174 -12.10 -23.25 11.56
N ALA A 175 -11.63 -24.49 11.71
CA ALA A 175 -10.19 -24.76 11.90
C ALA A 175 -9.34 -24.28 10.71
N GLU A 176 -9.91 -24.33 9.50
CA GLU A 176 -9.31 -23.86 8.25
C GLU A 176 -10.28 -22.94 7.49
N PRO A 177 -10.34 -21.63 7.83
CA PRO A 177 -11.24 -20.69 7.19
C PRO A 177 -10.97 -20.56 5.68
N ARG A 178 -12.02 -20.50 4.87
CA ARG A 178 -11.89 -20.24 3.43
C ARG A 178 -11.71 -18.75 3.20
N TRP A 179 -10.46 -18.28 3.31
CA TRP A 179 -10.09 -16.86 3.18
C TRP A 179 -10.61 -16.15 1.92
N ARG A 180 -10.72 -16.87 0.80
CA ARG A 180 -11.30 -16.32 -0.45
C ARG A 180 -12.78 -15.93 -0.29
N ILE A 181 -13.53 -16.70 0.49
CA ILE A 181 -14.93 -16.42 0.79
C ILE A 181 -15.01 -15.22 1.72
N LEU A 182 -14.23 -15.23 2.81
CA LEU A 182 -14.15 -14.10 3.75
C LEU A 182 -13.82 -12.77 3.06
N ARG A 183 -12.86 -12.76 2.12
CA ARG A 183 -12.52 -11.56 1.35
C ARG A 183 -13.69 -11.05 0.51
N THR A 184 -14.33 -11.93 -0.26
CA THR A 184 -15.50 -11.57 -1.09
C THR A 184 -16.63 -10.99 -0.22
N MET A 185 -16.83 -11.54 0.97
CA MET A 185 -17.84 -11.05 1.91
C MET A 185 -17.47 -9.69 2.51
N ALA A 186 -16.20 -9.49 2.89
CA ALA A 186 -15.69 -8.22 3.38
C ALA A 186 -15.84 -7.10 2.34
N GLU A 187 -15.53 -7.39 1.07
CA GLU A 187 -15.71 -6.45 -0.05
C GLU A 187 -17.18 -6.08 -0.24
N SER A 188 -18.08 -7.06 -0.23
CA SER A 188 -19.51 -6.81 -0.36
C SER A 188 -20.08 -6.01 0.82
N VAL A 189 -19.61 -6.27 2.04
CA VAL A 189 -20.01 -5.54 3.26
C VAL A 189 -19.51 -4.10 3.19
N SER A 190 -18.26 -3.90 2.78
CA SER A 190 -17.66 -2.57 2.65
C SER A 190 -18.38 -1.72 1.60
N ASP A 191 -18.65 -2.28 0.42
CA ASP A 191 -19.37 -1.59 -0.64
C ASP A 191 -20.80 -1.19 -0.20
N ALA A 192 -21.49 -2.07 0.52
CA ALA A 192 -22.82 -1.78 1.06
C ALA A 192 -22.80 -0.64 2.11
N LEU A 193 -21.80 -0.62 2.99
CA LEU A 193 -21.65 0.40 4.03
C LEU A 193 -21.22 1.75 3.46
N VAL A 194 -20.28 1.77 2.52
CA VAL A 194 -19.85 3.00 1.84
C VAL A 194 -21.02 3.65 1.11
N LYS A 195 -21.88 2.85 0.47
CA LYS A 195 -23.10 3.35 -0.20
C LYS A 195 -24.16 3.86 0.77
N ALA A 196 -24.24 3.31 1.98
CA ALA A 196 -25.28 3.64 2.95
C ALA A 196 -24.91 4.79 3.90
N VAL A 197 -23.64 4.89 4.31
CA VAL A 197 -23.18 5.85 5.33
C VAL A 197 -22.27 6.95 4.74
N GLY A 198 -21.77 6.74 3.52
CA GLY A 198 -20.90 7.69 2.83
C GLY A 198 -19.41 7.41 3.00
N THR A 199 -18.58 8.22 2.34
CA THR A 199 -17.13 7.97 2.15
C THR A 199 -16.28 8.15 3.41
N SER A 200 -16.81 8.76 4.48
CA SER A 200 -16.09 8.92 5.76
C SER A 200 -15.82 7.57 6.45
N VAL A 201 -16.73 6.60 6.29
CA VAL A 201 -16.61 5.24 6.83
C VAL A 201 -15.57 4.40 6.08
N ALA A 202 -15.31 4.72 4.81
CA ALA A 202 -14.30 4.01 4.01
C ALA A 202 -12.90 4.09 4.64
N GLY A 203 -12.56 5.22 5.28
CA GLY A 203 -11.28 5.40 5.97
C GLY A 203 -11.10 4.52 7.22
N GLU A 204 -12.18 4.24 7.95
CA GLU A 204 -12.15 3.39 9.16
C GLU A 204 -12.17 1.88 8.80
N LEU A 205 -12.78 1.52 7.67
CA LEU A 205 -12.76 0.15 7.15
C LEU A 205 -11.43 -0.22 6.47
N LEU A 206 -10.81 0.72 5.74
CA LEU A 206 -9.50 0.52 5.10
C LEU A 206 -8.35 0.33 6.10
N SER A 207 -8.51 0.77 7.34
CA SER A 207 -7.51 0.57 8.39
C SER A 207 -7.64 -0.76 9.14
N SER A 208 -8.83 -1.40 9.09
CA SER A 208 -9.13 -2.64 9.83
C SER A 208 -9.00 -3.91 8.99
N TRP A 209 -9.04 -3.81 7.66
CA TRP A 209 -8.74 -4.91 6.75
C TRP A 209 -7.76 -4.43 5.67
N PRO A 210 -6.48 -4.82 5.72
CA PRO A 210 -5.60 -4.63 4.58
C PRO A 210 -6.08 -5.61 3.51
N ILE A 211 -6.92 -5.11 2.59
CA ILE A 211 -7.10 -5.75 1.28
C ILE A 211 -5.70 -6.01 0.75
#